data_AF-A0A180FAT8-F1
#
_entry.id   AF-A0A180FAT8-F1
#
_cell.length_a   1.000
_cell.length_b   1.000
_cell.length_c   1.000
_cell.angle_alpha   90.00
_cell.angle_beta   90.00
_cell.angle_gamma   90.00
#
_symmetry.space_group_name_H-M   'P 1'
#
loop_
_entity.id
_entity.type
_entity.pdbx_description
1 polymer ?
#
loop_
_entity_poly.entity_id
_entity_poly.type
_entity_poly.pdbx_seq_one_letter_code
_entity_poly.pdbx_strand_id
1 'polypeptide(L)'
;MAVKKTHNVKNNLLSTPQKRVLWLSKTCEGSVHDRKIMDEQPLSLPSGITLWQDKSMHHTDIIKQLINEGKTEEAVRLSDALIEKGEASDTVWYLRGNACRKQGDTRQALNSYLRAMELNPDSPAQQAYNMLIDILNFYNRDMYNQ
;
A
#
# COMPACT_ATOMS: atom_id res chain seq x y z
N MET A 1 -5.17 -5.27 32.95
CA MET A 1 -4.51 -6.37 32.21
C MET A 1 -5.16 -6.48 30.85
N ALA A 2 -4.42 -6.28 29.75
CA ALA A 2 -4.97 -6.31 28.40
C ALA A 2 -5.29 -7.75 27.99
N VAL A 3 -6.54 -8.03 27.65
CA VAL A 3 -6.96 -9.31 27.08
C VAL A 3 -6.32 -9.45 25.70
N LYS A 4 -5.32 -10.32 25.57
CA LYS A 4 -4.74 -10.70 24.27
C LYS A 4 -5.89 -11.22 23.40
N LYS A 5 -6.18 -10.51 22.29
CA LYS A 5 -7.16 -10.95 21.30
C LYS A 5 -6.77 -12.36 20.84
N THR A 6 -7.70 -13.28 20.95
CA THR A 6 -7.60 -14.67 20.50
C THR A 6 -7.10 -14.72 19.07
N HIS A 7 -6.17 -15.62 18.77
CA HIS A 7 -5.68 -15.87 17.42
C HIS A 7 -6.88 -16.31 16.56
N ASN A 8 -7.49 -15.38 15.82
CA ASN A 8 -8.54 -15.71 14.87
C ASN A 8 -7.89 -16.51 13.75
N VAL A 9 -8.18 -17.80 13.65
CA VAL A 9 -7.78 -18.63 12.51
C VAL A 9 -8.82 -18.47 11.40
N LYS A 10 -8.38 -18.61 10.14
CA LYS A 10 -9.26 -18.48 8.97
C LYS A 10 -8.95 -19.50 7.90
N ASN A 11 -9.99 -19.84 7.13
CA ASN A 11 -9.92 -20.69 5.94
C ASN A 11 -10.51 -19.92 4.77
N ASN A 12 -9.86 -19.98 3.61
CA ASN A 12 -10.35 -19.41 2.37
C ASN A 12 -11.05 -20.49 1.55
N LEU A 13 -12.24 -20.19 1.05
CA LEU A 13 -13.00 -21.09 0.20
C LEU A 13 -13.23 -20.45 -1.16
N LEU A 14 -13.01 -21.23 -2.22
CA LEU A 14 -13.44 -20.88 -3.57
C LEU A 14 -14.73 -21.64 -3.84
N SER A 15 -15.77 -20.94 -4.28
CA SER A 15 -17.05 -21.57 -4.62
C SER A 15 -17.57 -21.10 -5.96
N THR A 16 -18.34 -21.97 -6.63
CA THR A 16 -19.08 -21.59 -7.83
C THR A 16 -20.30 -20.74 -7.48
N PRO A 17 -20.90 -20.01 -8.44
CA PRO A 17 -22.18 -19.32 -8.24
C PRO A 17 -23.31 -20.24 -7.75
N GLN A 18 -23.23 -21.54 -8.01
CA GLN A 18 -24.17 -22.56 -7.53
C GLN A 18 -23.83 -23.06 -6.10
N LYS A 19 -23.00 -22.33 -5.35
CA LYS A 19 -22.57 -22.66 -3.97
C LYS A 19 -21.82 -23.99 -3.84
N ARG A 20 -21.21 -24.49 -4.93
CA ARG A 20 -20.32 -25.66 -4.87
C ARG A 20 -18.94 -25.21 -4.43
N VAL A 21 -18.43 -25.75 -3.31
CA VAL A 21 -17.05 -25.52 -2.87
C VAL A 21 -16.12 -26.22 -3.86
N LEU A 22 -15.30 -25.44 -4.56
CA LEU A 22 -14.25 -25.94 -5.46
C LEU A 22 -12.96 -26.23 -4.69
N TRP A 23 -12.70 -25.46 -3.64
CA TRP A 23 -11.47 -25.58 -2.86
C TRP A 23 -11.62 -24.94 -1.48
N LEU A 24 -10.88 -25.48 -0.51
CA LEU A 24 -10.76 -24.97 0.85
C LEU A 24 -9.29 -24.94 1.24
N SER A 25 -8.82 -23.80 1.76
CA SER A 25 -7.44 -23.66 2.23
C SER A 25 -7.21 -24.47 3.51
N LYS A 26 -5.93 -24.73 3.79
CA LYS A 26 -5.53 -25.08 5.16
C LYS A 26 -5.88 -23.93 6.10
N THR A 27 -6.09 -24.26 7.37
CA THR A 27 -6.30 -23.29 8.43
C THR A 27 -5.04 -22.45 8.63
N CYS A 28 -5.17 -21.14 8.42
CA CYS A 28 -4.08 -20.19 8.59
C CYS A 28 -4.37 -19.24 9.76
N GLU A 29 -3.33 -18.68 10.37
CA GLU A 29 -3.51 -17.59 11.32
C GLU A 29 -4.14 -16.39 10.60
N GLY A 30 -5.04 -15.68 11.27
CA GLY A 30 -5.80 -14.55 10.71
C GLY A 30 -4.93 -13.37 10.29
N SER A 31 -3.67 -13.35 10.70
CA SER A 31 -2.62 -12.41 10.29
C SER A 31 -2.12 -12.65 8.86
N VAL A 32 -2.29 -13.85 8.30
CA VAL A 32 -1.83 -14.20 6.95
C VAL A 32 -2.79 -13.63 5.92
N HIS A 33 -2.32 -12.82 4.98
CA HIS A 33 -3.17 -12.23 3.95
C HIS A 33 -3.76 -13.30 3.03
N ASP A 34 -5.07 -13.23 2.75
CA ASP A 34 -5.78 -14.26 1.97
C ASP A 34 -5.19 -14.45 0.57
N ARG A 35 -4.60 -13.37 0.04
CA ARG A 35 -3.88 -13.34 -1.23
C ARG A 35 -2.63 -14.22 -1.25
N LYS A 36 -1.81 -14.22 -0.18
CA LYS A 36 -0.59 -15.05 -0.12
C LYS A 36 -0.89 -16.55 -0.19
N ILE A 37 -2.02 -16.95 0.39
CA ILE A 37 -2.52 -18.33 0.37
C ILE A 37 -2.97 -18.73 -1.05
N MET A 38 -3.48 -17.79 -1.85
CA MET A 38 -3.88 -18.01 -3.24
C MET A 38 -2.68 -18.03 -4.21
N ASP A 39 -1.69 -17.16 -3.99
CA ASP A 39 -0.55 -16.98 -4.91
C ASP A 39 0.47 -18.13 -4.86
N GLU A 40 0.57 -18.85 -3.74
CA GLU A 40 1.49 -20.00 -3.59
C GLU A 40 0.98 -21.32 -4.24
N GLN A 41 -0.17 -21.32 -4.91
CA GLN A 41 -0.81 -22.55 -5.42
C GLN A 41 -0.71 -22.72 -6.96
N PRO A 42 -0.32 -23.90 -7.46
CA PRO A 42 -0.32 -24.22 -8.89
C PRO A 42 -1.70 -24.74 -9.32
N LEU A 43 -2.70 -23.86 -9.47
CA LEU A 43 -4.07 -24.28 -9.83
C LEU A 43 -4.40 -24.03 -11.30
N SER A 44 -4.68 -25.12 -12.02
CA SER A 44 -5.41 -25.11 -13.29
C SER A 44 -6.90 -25.02 -12.99
N LEU A 45 -7.54 -23.90 -13.33
CA LEU A 45 -8.98 -23.70 -13.14
C LEU A 45 -9.76 -24.26 -14.35
N PRO A 46 -10.96 -24.84 -14.15
CA PRO A 46 -11.81 -25.29 -15.25
C PRO A 46 -12.21 -24.11 -16.16
N SER A 47 -12.55 -24.41 -17.42
CA SER A 47 -12.87 -23.35 -18.40
C SER A 47 -14.05 -22.50 -17.92
N GLY A 48 -13.89 -21.16 -18.00
CA GLY A 48 -14.92 -20.19 -17.61
C GLY A 48 -14.73 -19.49 -16.26
N ILE A 49 -13.61 -19.71 -15.55
CA ILE A 49 -13.28 -18.96 -14.32
C ILE A 49 -12.15 -17.97 -14.58
N THR A 50 -12.39 -16.70 -14.30
CA THR A 50 -11.38 -15.63 -14.35
C THR A 50 -10.88 -15.32 -12.95
N LEU A 51 -9.59 -15.57 -12.69
CA LEU A 51 -8.93 -15.11 -11.46
C LEU A 51 -8.58 -13.62 -11.61
N TRP A 52 -9.22 -12.77 -10.82
CA TRP A 52 -8.85 -11.36 -10.75
C TRP A 52 -7.68 -11.19 -9.78
N GLN A 53 -6.46 -11.14 -10.32
CA GLN A 53 -5.28 -10.75 -9.55
C GLN A 53 -5.32 -9.24 -9.29
N ASP A 54 -5.50 -8.86 -8.04
CA ASP A 54 -5.30 -7.47 -7.64
C ASP A 54 -3.79 -7.21 -7.50
N LYS A 55 -3.20 -6.71 -8.59
CA LYS A 55 -1.78 -6.34 -8.67
C LYS A 55 -1.47 -5.10 -7.82
N SER A 56 -2.47 -4.28 -7.50
CA SER A 56 -2.26 -2.99 -6.84
C SER A 56 -1.69 -3.14 -5.42
N MET A 57 -2.22 -4.07 -4.61
CA MET A 57 -1.66 -4.25 -3.25
C MET A 57 -0.24 -4.81 -3.28
N HIS A 58 0.08 -5.72 -4.21
CA HIS A 58 1.43 -6.29 -4.33
C HIS A 58 2.46 -5.19 -4.62
N HIS A 59 2.15 -4.27 -5.53
CA HIS A 59 3.05 -3.15 -5.82
C HIS A 59 3.18 -2.19 -4.64
N THR A 60 2.09 -1.89 -3.91
CA THR A 60 2.18 -1.01 -2.72
C THR A 60 3.04 -1.61 -1.60
N ASP A 61 3.01 -2.94 -1.42
CA ASP A 61 3.84 -3.61 -0.41
C ASP A 61 5.31 -3.61 -0.80
N ILE A 62 5.62 -3.80 -2.09
CA ILE A 62 6.99 -3.63 -2.61
C ILE A 62 7.47 -2.19 -2.39
N ILE A 63 6.67 -1.18 -2.72
CA ILE A 63 7.05 0.23 -2.54
C ILE A 63 7.35 0.51 -1.05
N LYS A 64 6.48 0.04 -0.14
CA LYS A 64 6.73 0.15 1.32
C LYS A 64 8.03 -0.51 1.73
N GLN A 65 8.31 -1.71 1.22
CA GLN A 65 9.55 -2.43 1.53
C GLN A 65 10.78 -1.65 1.04
N LEU A 66 10.76 -1.16 -0.21
CA LEU A 66 11.85 -0.35 -0.77
C LEU A 66 12.12 0.92 0.05
N ILE A 67 11.06 1.59 0.53
CA ILE A 67 11.17 2.76 1.42
C ILE A 67 11.81 2.38 2.76
N ASN A 68 11.49 1.21 3.30
CA ASN A 68 12.08 0.72 4.55
C ASN A 68 13.55 0.34 4.38
N GLU A 69 13.91 -0.24 3.24
CA GLU A 69 15.30 -0.57 2.86
C GLU A 69 16.12 0.66 2.48
N GLY A 70 15.51 1.84 2.40
CA GLY A 70 16.20 3.08 1.98
C GLY A 70 16.38 3.22 0.47
N LYS A 71 15.91 2.25 -0.32
CA LYS A 71 15.91 2.25 -1.79
C LYS A 71 14.81 3.16 -2.35
N THR A 72 14.89 4.43 -1.96
CA THR A 72 13.86 5.43 -2.23
C THR A 72 13.74 5.74 -3.73
N GLU A 73 14.82 5.70 -4.51
CA GLU A 73 14.76 5.89 -5.96
C GLU A 73 13.97 4.79 -6.66
N GLU A 74 14.15 3.52 -6.27
CA GLU A 74 13.39 2.40 -6.80
C GLU A 74 11.90 2.52 -6.42
N ALA A 75 11.61 2.94 -5.19
CA ALA A 75 10.26 3.18 -4.72
C ALA A 75 9.54 4.27 -5.57
N VAL A 76 10.25 5.37 -5.88
CA VAL A 76 9.72 6.44 -6.74
C VAL A 76 9.52 5.94 -8.16
N ARG A 77 10.50 5.26 -8.76
CA ARG A 77 10.39 4.70 -10.13
C ARG A 77 9.21 3.75 -10.27
N LEU A 78 9.02 2.86 -9.29
CA LEU A 78 7.88 1.93 -9.31
C LEU A 78 6.55 2.67 -9.15
N SER A 79 6.50 3.69 -8.29
CA SER A 79 5.31 4.51 -8.12
C SER A 79 4.97 5.27 -9.41
N ASP A 80 5.96 5.88 -10.06
CA ASP A 80 5.80 6.60 -11.33
C ASP A 80 5.28 5.67 -12.43
N ALA A 81 5.82 4.45 -12.54
CA ALA A 81 5.34 3.46 -13.50
C ALA A 81 3.88 3.05 -13.28
N LEU A 82 3.38 3.01 -12.04
CA LEU A 82 1.97 2.74 -11.74
C LEU A 82 1.09 3.95 -12.09
N ILE A 83 1.59 5.16 -11.85
CA ILE A 83 0.91 6.41 -12.19
C ILE A 83 0.74 6.51 -13.71
N GLU A 84 1.80 6.25 -14.49
CA GLU A 84 1.75 6.27 -15.95
C GLU A 84 0.78 5.24 -16.54
N LYS A 85 0.63 4.09 -15.88
CA LYS A 85 -0.35 3.06 -16.26
C LYS A 85 -1.79 3.38 -15.85
N GLY A 86 -2.02 4.45 -15.08
CA GLY A 86 -3.34 4.77 -14.53
C GLY A 86 -3.79 3.81 -13.42
N GLU A 87 -2.87 3.02 -12.86
CA GLU A 87 -3.14 2.04 -11.79
C GLU A 87 -2.86 2.60 -10.39
N ALA A 88 -2.52 3.90 -10.29
CA ALA A 88 -2.16 4.54 -9.03
C ALA A 88 -3.40 4.89 -8.18
N SER A 89 -3.46 4.28 -7.00
CA SER A 89 -4.39 4.67 -5.92
C SER A 89 -3.82 5.79 -5.06
N ASP A 90 -4.64 6.33 -4.15
CA ASP A 90 -4.20 7.28 -3.12
C ASP A 90 -3.00 6.74 -2.32
N THR A 91 -2.98 5.44 -2.06
CA THR A 91 -1.90 4.75 -1.35
C THR A 91 -0.58 4.82 -2.14
N VAL A 92 -0.60 4.68 -3.47
CA VAL A 92 0.60 4.80 -4.30
C VAL A 92 1.17 6.21 -4.23
N TRP A 93 0.32 7.24 -4.35
CA TRP A 93 0.72 8.64 -4.23
C TRP A 93 1.26 8.97 -2.83
N TYR A 94 0.62 8.46 -1.78
CA TYR A 94 1.09 8.61 -0.41
C TYR A 94 2.49 7.99 -0.21
N LEU A 95 2.71 6.77 -0.71
CA LEU A 95 4.00 6.09 -0.60
C LEU A 95 5.09 6.78 -1.42
N ARG A 96 4.76 7.25 -2.62
CA ARG A 96 5.66 8.10 -3.42
C ARG A 96 6.09 9.33 -2.64
N GLY A 97 5.16 10.02 -1.98
CA GLY A 97 5.45 11.18 -1.14
C GLY A 97 6.41 10.84 0.01
N ASN A 98 6.22 9.69 0.66
CA ASN A 98 7.13 9.21 1.69
C ASN A 98 8.53 8.91 1.16
N ALA A 99 8.64 8.32 -0.03
CA ALA A 99 9.91 8.06 -0.69
C ALA A 99 10.65 9.37 -1.02
N CYS A 100 9.98 10.33 -1.66
CA CYS A 100 10.54 11.64 -1.98
C CYS A 100 10.97 12.41 -0.72
N ARG A 101 10.18 12.36 0.36
CA ARG A 101 10.54 12.98 1.64
C ARG A 101 11.83 12.39 2.20
N LYS A 102 12.01 11.07 2.12
CA LYS A 102 13.26 10.40 2.55
C LYS A 102 14.46 10.74 1.66
N GLN A 103 14.25 11.09 0.39
CA GLN A 103 15.30 11.58 -0.51
C GLN A 103 15.68 13.04 -0.25
N GLY A 104 14.88 13.78 0.52
CA GLY A 104 15.02 15.23 0.68
C GLY A 104 14.33 16.05 -0.41
N ASP A 105 13.67 15.42 -1.40
CA ASP A 105 12.84 16.11 -2.39
C ASP A 105 11.47 16.48 -1.78
N THR A 106 11.52 17.50 -0.93
CA THR A 106 10.36 18.02 -0.19
C THR A 106 9.26 18.49 -1.14
N ARG A 107 9.62 19.10 -2.27
CA ARG A 107 8.66 19.63 -3.24
C ARG A 107 7.83 18.50 -3.85
N GLN A 108 8.49 17.42 -4.28
CA GLN A 108 7.76 16.27 -4.82
C GLN A 108 7.00 15.49 -3.77
N ALA A 109 7.50 15.46 -2.52
CA ALA A 109 6.75 14.86 -1.41
C ALA A 109 5.40 15.56 -1.21
N LEU A 110 5.38 16.90 -1.11
CA LEU A 110 4.16 17.68 -0.95
C LEU A 110 3.18 17.49 -2.12
N ASN A 111 3.68 17.56 -3.36
CA ASN A 111 2.83 17.33 -4.54
C ASN A 111 2.20 15.93 -4.53
N SER A 112 2.95 14.92 -4.13
CA SER A 112 2.44 13.54 -4.07
C SER A 112 1.37 13.38 -2.99
N TYR A 113 1.55 14.00 -1.81
CA TYR A 113 0.52 13.97 -0.77
C TYR A 113 -0.76 14.70 -1.18
N LEU A 114 -0.64 15.84 -1.87
CA LEU A 114 -1.81 16.55 -2.40
C LEU A 114 -2.61 15.67 -3.37
N ARG A 115 -1.92 14.99 -4.31
CA ARG A 115 -2.58 14.03 -5.22
C ARG A 115 -3.24 12.87 -4.50
N ALA A 116 -2.64 12.35 -3.43
CA ALA A 116 -3.26 11.32 -2.61
C ALA A 116 -4.55 11.82 -1.93
N MET A 117 -4.53 13.05 -1.39
CA MET A 117 -5.69 13.68 -0.76
C MET A 117 -6.82 14.01 -1.75
N GLU A 118 -6.48 14.39 -2.99
CA GLU A 118 -7.47 14.59 -4.07
C GLU A 118 -8.21 13.30 -4.42
N LEU A 119 -7.52 12.15 -4.37
CA LEU A 119 -8.13 10.84 -4.62
C LEU A 119 -8.91 10.31 -3.41
N ASN A 120 -8.37 10.52 -2.21
CA ASN A 120 -8.97 10.08 -0.96
C ASN A 120 -8.67 11.09 0.17
N PRO A 121 -9.66 11.92 0.56
CA PRO A 121 -9.50 12.88 1.64
C PRO A 121 -9.17 12.25 2.99
N ASP A 122 -9.57 10.99 3.23
CA ASP A 122 -9.31 10.24 4.46
C ASP A 122 -7.95 9.52 4.45
N SER A 123 -7.14 9.72 3.40
CA SER A 123 -5.83 9.11 3.28
C SER A 123 -4.87 9.62 4.37
N PRO A 124 -3.94 8.78 4.87
CA PRO A 124 -2.87 9.22 5.78
C PRO A 124 -2.00 10.36 5.23
N ALA A 125 -2.08 10.63 3.92
CA ALA A 125 -1.39 11.72 3.24
C ALA A 125 -1.66 13.10 3.86
N GLN A 126 -2.87 13.37 4.36
CA GLN A 126 -3.19 14.66 4.99
C GLN A 126 -2.31 14.93 6.22
N GLN A 127 -2.12 13.92 7.07
CA GLN A 127 -1.29 14.03 8.26
C GLN A 127 0.19 14.19 7.89
N ALA A 128 0.66 13.43 6.89
CA ALA A 128 2.03 13.51 6.40
C ALA A 128 2.34 14.87 5.73
N TYR A 129 1.39 15.44 5.00
CA TYR A 129 1.48 16.77 4.41
C TYR A 129 1.63 17.84 5.49
N ASN A 130 0.72 17.85 6.49
CA ASN A 130 0.75 18.82 7.58
C ASN A 130 2.07 18.75 8.36
N MET A 131 2.52 17.54 8.70
CA MET A 131 3.79 17.34 9.38
C MET A 131 4.98 17.90 8.58
N LEU A 132 5.00 17.70 7.26
CA LEU A 132 6.08 18.20 6.42
C LEU A 132 6.05 19.74 6.33
N ILE A 133 4.87 20.34 6.25
CA ILE A 133 4.69 21.81 6.28
C ILE A 133 5.14 22.40 7.61
N ASP A 134 4.79 21.77 8.73
CA ASP A 134 5.21 22.23 10.06
C ASP A 134 6.73 22.22 10.23
N ILE A 135 7.40 21.16 9.75
CA ILE A 135 8.86 21.07 9.73
C ILE A 135 9.47 22.22 8.91
N LEU A 136 8.92 22.51 7.73
CA LEU A 136 9.42 23.61 6.88
C LEU A 136 9.21 24.98 7.52
N ASN A 137 8.05 25.18 8.16
CA ASN A 137 7.74 26.42 8.85
C ASN A 137 8.67 26.66 10.04
N PHE A 138 9.03 25.60 10.77
CA PHE A 138 10.01 25.67 11.86
C PHE A 138 11.37 26.16 11.34
N TYR A 139 11.93 25.50 10.32
CA TYR A 139 13.22 25.90 9.74
C TYR A 139 13.21 27.30 9.13
N ASN A 140 12.12 27.70 8.49
CA ASN A 140 12.02 29.02 7.88
C ASN A 140 11.97 30.14 8.93
N ARG A 141 11.27 29.94 10.06
CA ARG A 141 11.23 30.96 11.13
C ARG A 141 12.58 31.13 11.82
N ASP A 142 13.32 30.05 12.01
CA ASP A 142 14.64 30.09 12.64
C ASP A 142 15.70 30.80 11.79
N MET A 143 15.55 30.81 10.46
CA MET A 143 16.45 31.56 9.56
C MET A 143 16.31 33.08 9.66
N TYR A 144 15.14 33.61 10.03
CA TYR A 144 14.90 35.07 10.13
C TYR A 144 15.10 35.64 11.54
N ASN A 145 15.36 34.79 12.54
CA ASN A 145 15.48 35.19 13.95
C ASN A 145 16.94 35.28 14.46
N GLN A 146 17.91 35.57 13.58
CA GLN A 146 19.32 35.80 13.96
C GLN A 146 19.70 37.28 13.91
#